data_AF-A0A969T0I7-F1
#
_entry.id   AF-A0A969T0I7-F1
#
_cell.length_a   1.000
_cell.length_b   1.000
_cell.length_c   1.000
_cell.angle_alpha   90.00
_cell.angle_beta   90.00
_cell.angle_gamma   90.00
#
_symmetry.space_group_name_H-M   'P 1'
#
loop_
_entity.id
_entity.type
_entity.pdbx_description
1 polymer ?
#
loop_
_entity_poly.entity_id
_entity_poly.type
_entity_poly.pdbx_seq_one_letter_code
_entity_poly.pdbx_strand_id
1 'polypeptide(L)'
;MSNSKPLVSILLDPEVAVEGGETTTLSFALDQPAPSGGLAVQFRVTSSDGLPGDGVFPQALFVNVDSFSPVQFFSNGDAIFSVVIREGATFGSVDIAFIKDATTETPEVEPLVLQPSDSYAIDPFNSQVTISILDFPTTATVEGTAGRNILNGTSAAEFIKGLDGNDIISGNGGEDILEGNAGDDIIAGSSSREFINGGIGNDTLYGNGGEDILVGKSGNDLIYGGSGSDRIEAGLGNDTIYANGGVDVINSGAGFDTVWLGAGQATVTLKTGTGFDTINGFQSGATRFRVGSLSGFSFADSAQGAQIFQGSDLLATVSQISADQLSNHLSSTFVV
;
A
#
# COMPACT_ATOMS: atom_id res chain seq x y z
N MET A 1 -37.37 0.26 7.33
CA MET A 1 -36.09 0.72 6.79
C MET A 1 -35.32 -0.54 6.42
N SER A 2 -35.01 -0.74 5.15
CA SER A 2 -34.17 -1.86 4.73
C SER A 2 -32.82 -1.68 5.41
N ASN A 3 -32.46 -2.52 6.38
CA ASN A 3 -31.08 -2.56 6.87
C ASN A 3 -30.23 -2.97 5.66
N SER A 4 -29.59 -2.00 5.00
CA SER A 4 -28.57 -2.30 4.00
C SER A 4 -27.45 -3.04 4.71
N LYS A 5 -26.91 -4.06 4.04
CA LYS A 5 -25.79 -4.83 4.58
C LYS A 5 -24.57 -3.90 4.77
N PRO A 6 -23.74 -4.08 5.81
CA PRO A 6 -22.47 -3.36 5.92
C PRO A 6 -21.62 -3.58 4.67
N LEU A 7 -21.07 -2.51 4.11
CA LEU A 7 -20.05 -2.55 3.07
C LEU A 7 -18.69 -2.79 3.75
N VAL A 8 -17.92 -3.76 3.26
CA VAL A 8 -16.59 -4.12 3.79
C VAL A 8 -15.52 -3.72 2.79
N SER A 9 -14.50 -3.03 3.28
CA SER A 9 -13.32 -2.61 2.50
C SER A 9 -12.03 -3.10 3.18
N ILE A 10 -11.11 -3.67 2.41
CA ILE A 10 -9.72 -3.87 2.83
C ILE A 10 -9.02 -2.51 2.82
N LEU A 11 -8.40 -2.17 3.95
CA LEU A 11 -7.63 -0.93 4.13
C LEU A 11 -6.13 -1.14 3.91
N LEU A 12 -5.69 -2.33 3.55
CA LEU A 12 -4.37 -2.49 2.98
C LEU A 12 -4.34 -1.88 1.58
N ASP A 13 -3.13 -1.54 1.16
CA ASP A 13 -2.94 -1.15 -0.22
C ASP A 13 -3.20 -2.35 -1.14
N PRO A 14 -3.50 -2.12 -2.44
CA PRO A 14 -3.80 -3.19 -3.39
C PRO A 14 -2.66 -4.18 -3.60
N GLU A 15 -1.46 -3.83 -3.19
CA GLU A 15 -0.29 -4.70 -3.16
C GLU A 15 0.43 -4.48 -1.83
N VAL A 16 1.14 -5.45 -1.27
CA VAL A 16 1.90 -5.30 -0.02
C VAL A 16 3.13 -6.17 -0.14
N ALA A 17 4.32 -5.59 -0.01
CA ALA A 17 5.55 -6.35 -0.03
C ALA A 17 5.98 -6.72 1.38
N VAL A 18 6.35 -7.98 1.59
CA VAL A 18 6.85 -8.49 2.88
C VAL A 18 8.10 -9.32 2.66
N GLU A 19 9.11 -9.17 3.50
CA GLU A 19 10.21 -10.13 3.53
C GLU A 19 9.69 -11.44 4.16
N GLY A 20 10.08 -12.59 3.61
CA GLY A 20 9.76 -13.89 4.21
C GLY A 20 10.21 -13.94 5.68
N GLY A 21 9.26 -14.06 6.61
CA GLY A 21 9.49 -14.03 8.06
C GLY A 21 8.91 -12.81 8.79
N GLU A 22 8.38 -11.82 8.06
CA GLU A 22 7.75 -10.63 8.63
C GLU A 22 6.23 -10.75 8.83
N THR A 23 5.65 -9.79 9.55
CA THR A 23 4.21 -9.65 9.75
C THR A 23 3.69 -8.38 9.08
N THR A 24 2.58 -8.48 8.36
CA THR A 24 1.78 -7.30 7.94
C THR A 24 0.46 -7.23 8.70
N THR A 25 -0.09 -6.03 8.88
CA THR A 25 -1.39 -5.85 9.54
C THR A 25 -2.50 -5.69 8.53
N LEU A 26 -3.31 -6.74 8.33
CA LEU A 26 -4.54 -6.64 7.55
C LEU A 26 -5.58 -5.82 8.32
N SER A 27 -5.83 -4.61 7.83
CA SER A 27 -6.88 -3.72 8.33
C SER A 27 -8.08 -3.71 7.40
N PHE A 28 -9.28 -3.56 7.96
CA PHE A 28 -10.53 -3.46 7.19
C PHE A 28 -11.51 -2.47 7.84
N ALA A 29 -12.35 -1.84 7.02
CA ALA A 29 -13.38 -0.88 7.43
C ALA A 29 -14.78 -1.37 7.09
N LEU A 30 -15.75 -0.83 7.85
CA LEU A 30 -17.17 -0.93 7.58
C LEU A 30 -17.76 0.48 7.39
N ASP A 31 -18.64 0.63 6.40
CA ASP A 31 -19.39 1.88 6.17
C ASP A 31 -20.42 2.19 7.27
N GLN A 32 -20.77 1.19 8.08
CA GLN A 32 -21.65 1.28 9.23
C GLN A 32 -21.20 0.32 10.35
N PRO A 33 -21.58 0.57 11.61
CA PRO A 33 -21.18 -0.30 12.72
C PRO A 33 -21.57 -1.77 12.48
N ALA A 34 -20.70 -2.70 12.87
CA ALA A 34 -21.00 -4.12 12.85
C ALA A 34 -22.31 -4.41 13.61
N PRO A 35 -23.19 -5.27 13.06
CA PRO A 35 -24.51 -5.52 13.64
C PRO A 35 -24.43 -6.23 14.99
N SER A 36 -25.58 -6.38 15.64
CA SER A 36 -25.62 -7.10 16.92
C SER A 36 -25.15 -8.54 16.76
N GLY A 37 -24.20 -8.97 17.60
CA GLY A 37 -23.49 -10.23 17.47
C GLY A 37 -22.21 -10.19 16.62
N GLY A 38 -21.81 -9.02 16.11
CA GLY A 38 -20.61 -8.83 15.29
C GLY A 38 -20.81 -9.15 13.81
N LEU A 39 -19.75 -8.98 13.02
CA LEU A 39 -19.75 -9.27 11.57
C LEU A 39 -18.66 -10.27 11.21
N ALA A 40 -19.04 -11.45 10.74
CA ALA A 40 -18.11 -12.42 10.18
C ALA A 40 -17.77 -12.05 8.73
N VAL A 41 -16.50 -11.76 8.46
CA VAL A 41 -15.94 -11.44 7.14
C VAL A 41 -15.01 -12.57 6.72
N GLN A 42 -15.13 -13.04 5.49
CA GLN A 42 -14.34 -14.14 4.94
C GLN A 42 -13.36 -13.66 3.88
N PHE A 43 -12.17 -14.23 3.90
CA PHE A 43 -11.08 -13.94 2.98
C PHE A 43 -10.57 -15.22 2.34
N ARG A 44 -10.08 -15.11 1.10
CA ARG A 44 -9.35 -16.17 0.39
C ARG A 44 -8.00 -15.64 -0.04
N VAL A 45 -6.95 -16.39 0.24
CA VAL A 45 -5.62 -16.21 -0.33
C VAL A 45 -5.46 -17.26 -1.42
N THR A 46 -5.02 -16.84 -2.61
CA THR A 46 -4.75 -17.75 -3.72
C THR A 46 -3.26 -17.87 -3.94
N SER A 47 -2.72 -19.10 -3.90
CA SER A 47 -1.29 -19.31 -4.12
C SER A 47 -0.94 -19.33 -5.61
N SER A 48 0.17 -18.68 -5.93
CA SER A 48 0.63 -18.51 -7.31
C SER A 48 1.43 -19.71 -7.85
N ASP A 49 2.01 -20.50 -6.96
CA ASP A 49 2.95 -21.60 -7.24
C ASP A 49 2.38 -23.00 -6.91
N GLY A 50 1.26 -23.05 -6.18
CA GLY A 50 0.54 -24.26 -5.81
C GLY A 50 1.16 -25.03 -4.64
N LEU A 51 2.17 -24.50 -3.96
CA LEU A 51 2.67 -25.04 -2.71
C LEU A 51 1.85 -24.51 -1.53
N PRO A 52 1.50 -25.36 -0.55
CA PRO A 52 0.79 -24.91 0.64
C PRO A 52 1.78 -24.37 1.67
N GLY A 53 1.78 -23.05 1.96
CA GLY A 53 2.22 -22.63 3.29
C GLY A 53 2.98 -21.33 3.52
N ASP A 54 2.90 -20.28 2.69
CA ASP A 54 3.72 -19.09 2.98
C ASP A 54 3.01 -18.03 3.83
N GLY A 55 1.74 -18.24 4.19
CA GLY A 55 1.02 -17.42 5.17
C GLY A 55 0.59 -18.21 6.41
N VAL A 56 1.11 -17.81 7.59
CA VAL A 56 0.55 -18.21 8.88
C VAL A 56 -0.36 -17.11 9.39
N PHE A 57 -1.67 -17.37 9.29
CA PHE A 57 -2.72 -16.47 9.73
C PHE A 57 -3.33 -16.99 11.05
N PRO A 58 -3.57 -16.14 12.06
CA PRO A 58 -2.84 -14.99 12.61
C PRO A 58 -2.12 -15.40 13.91
N GLN A 59 -1.15 -14.60 14.39
CA GLN A 59 -0.30 -14.99 15.52
C GLN A 59 -0.31 -14.08 16.76
N ALA A 60 -0.72 -12.79 16.73
CA ALA A 60 -0.49 -11.95 17.92
C ALA A 60 -1.44 -10.77 18.21
N LEU A 61 -1.81 -9.91 17.25
CA LEU A 61 -2.55 -8.66 17.55
C LEU A 61 -3.90 -8.57 16.84
N PHE A 62 -4.92 -8.18 17.61
CA PHE A 62 -6.30 -8.00 17.15
C PHE A 62 -6.83 -6.66 17.66
N VAL A 63 -7.29 -5.79 16.76
CA VAL A 63 -8.02 -4.56 17.14
C VAL A 63 -9.46 -4.70 16.68
N ASN A 64 -10.41 -4.55 17.61
CA ASN A 64 -11.86 -4.65 17.34
C ASN A 64 -12.30 -5.95 16.63
N VAL A 65 -11.56 -7.03 16.85
CA VAL A 65 -11.86 -8.38 16.37
C VAL A 65 -12.07 -9.28 17.57
N ASP A 66 -13.17 -10.02 17.59
CA ASP A 66 -13.54 -10.91 18.69
C ASP A 66 -13.11 -12.37 18.46
N SER A 67 -13.01 -12.81 17.20
CA SER A 67 -12.50 -14.15 16.88
C SER A 67 -11.97 -14.26 15.45
N PHE A 68 -11.16 -15.29 15.24
CA PHE A 68 -10.59 -15.69 13.97
C PHE A 68 -10.83 -17.20 13.78
N SER A 69 -11.34 -17.63 12.63
CA SER A 69 -11.53 -19.05 12.33
C SER A 69 -10.20 -19.70 11.91
N PRO A 70 -9.88 -20.94 12.31
CA PRO A 70 -8.72 -21.65 11.78
C PRO A 70 -8.64 -21.58 10.26
N VAL A 71 -7.44 -21.41 9.72
CA VAL A 71 -7.21 -21.35 8.28
C VAL A 71 -7.51 -22.71 7.66
N GLN A 72 -8.38 -22.72 6.65
CA GLN A 72 -8.64 -23.90 5.83
C GLN A 72 -7.72 -23.86 4.61
N PHE A 73 -6.81 -24.84 4.51
CA PHE A 73 -5.92 -25.01 3.37
C PHE A 73 -6.51 -25.97 2.34
N PHE A 74 -6.26 -25.68 1.06
CA PHE A 74 -6.64 -26.51 -0.08
C PHE A 74 -5.41 -27.17 -0.70
N SER A 75 -5.63 -28.25 -1.46
CA SER A 75 -4.54 -29.01 -2.09
C SER A 75 -3.80 -28.26 -3.21
N ASN A 76 -4.31 -27.10 -3.62
CA ASN A 76 -3.74 -26.22 -4.63
C ASN A 76 -3.04 -24.99 -4.02
N GLY A 77 -2.69 -25.01 -2.73
CA GLY A 77 -2.01 -23.90 -2.05
C GLY A 77 -2.96 -22.85 -1.45
N ASP A 78 -4.16 -22.67 -2.01
CA ASP A 78 -5.13 -21.68 -1.50
C ASP A 78 -5.46 -21.85 -0.02
N ALA A 79 -5.80 -20.73 0.62
CA ALA A 79 -6.25 -20.67 2.00
C ALA A 79 -7.53 -19.84 2.13
N ILE A 80 -8.44 -20.25 3.03
CA ILE A 80 -9.60 -19.45 3.44
C ILE A 80 -9.58 -19.26 4.94
N PHE A 81 -9.88 -18.04 5.37
CA PHE A 81 -10.08 -17.72 6.79
C PHE A 81 -11.21 -16.73 6.98
N SER A 82 -11.64 -16.54 8.22
CA SER A 82 -12.70 -15.60 8.59
C SER A 82 -12.36 -14.87 9.87
N VAL A 83 -12.75 -13.60 9.91
CA VAL A 83 -12.58 -12.69 11.05
C VAL A 83 -13.95 -12.22 11.52
N VAL A 84 -14.18 -12.19 12.83
CA VAL A 84 -15.40 -11.62 13.41
C VAL A 84 -15.10 -10.24 13.98
N ILE A 85 -15.58 -9.21 13.28
CA ILE A 85 -15.51 -7.82 13.72
C ILE A 85 -16.47 -7.61 14.88
N ARG A 86 -15.98 -6.99 15.95
CA ARG A 86 -16.75 -6.74 17.18
C ARG A 86 -17.99 -5.92 16.91
N GLU A 87 -19.10 -6.28 17.56
CA GLU A 87 -20.35 -5.51 17.53
C GLU A 87 -20.11 -4.01 17.78
N GLY A 88 -20.71 -3.17 16.94
CA GLY A 88 -20.60 -1.71 17.05
C GLY A 88 -19.28 -1.12 16.52
N ALA A 89 -18.28 -1.92 16.17
CA ALA A 89 -17.06 -1.42 15.56
C ALA A 89 -17.28 -1.08 14.08
N THR A 90 -16.59 -0.06 13.59
CA THR A 90 -16.56 0.33 12.16
C THR A 90 -15.24 -0.01 11.48
N PHE A 91 -14.31 -0.63 12.21
CA PHE A 91 -13.01 -1.07 11.71
C PHE A 91 -12.49 -2.23 12.55
N GLY A 92 -11.55 -2.99 12.00
CA GLY A 92 -10.75 -3.94 12.76
C GLY A 92 -9.46 -4.28 12.04
N SER A 93 -8.56 -4.97 12.74
CA SER A 93 -7.30 -5.45 12.16
C SER A 93 -6.86 -6.79 12.74
N VAL A 94 -6.12 -7.53 11.91
CA VAL A 94 -5.44 -8.78 12.26
C VAL A 94 -4.03 -8.77 11.69
N ASP A 95 -3.05 -9.19 12.47
CA ASP A 95 -1.70 -9.41 11.94
C ASP A 95 -1.61 -10.74 11.22
N ILE A 96 -0.95 -10.72 10.07
CA ILE A 96 -0.67 -11.86 9.21
C ILE A 96 0.83 -12.02 9.13
N ALA A 97 1.33 -13.18 9.54
CA ALA A 97 2.73 -13.53 9.40
C ALA A 97 2.93 -14.29 8.09
N PHE A 98 3.97 -13.94 7.36
CA PHE A 98 4.40 -14.71 6.19
C PHE A 98 5.66 -15.47 6.56
N ILE A 99 5.68 -16.78 6.30
CA ILE A 99 6.81 -17.63 6.64
C ILE A 99 7.75 -17.66 5.44
N LYS A 100 9.04 -17.52 5.73
CA LYS A 100 10.11 -17.81 4.76
C LYS A 100 10.08 -19.28 4.37
N ASP A 101 9.82 -19.62 3.11
CA ASP A 101 10.06 -20.98 2.64
C ASP A 101 11.57 -21.29 2.63
N ALA A 102 11.91 -22.53 2.97
CA ALA A 102 13.26 -22.95 3.30
C ALA A 102 14.16 -23.16 2.05
N THR A 103 13.66 -22.95 0.83
CA THR A 103 14.43 -23.29 -0.38
C THR A 103 14.09 -22.41 -1.59
N THR A 104 14.76 -21.27 -1.73
CA THR A 104 14.94 -20.55 -3.01
C THR A 104 13.69 -20.48 -3.88
N GLU A 105 12.82 -19.52 -3.62
CA GLU A 105 11.72 -19.24 -4.52
C GLU A 105 11.90 -17.84 -5.12
N THR A 106 11.36 -17.65 -6.32
CA THR A 106 11.18 -16.33 -6.90
C THR A 106 10.16 -15.54 -6.07
N PRO A 107 10.14 -14.20 -6.11
CA PRO A 107 9.10 -13.42 -5.45
C PRO A 107 7.70 -13.97 -5.75
N GLU A 108 6.95 -14.28 -4.70
CA GLU A 108 5.61 -14.86 -4.79
C GLU A 108 4.56 -13.78 -4.71
N VAL A 109 3.42 -14.02 -5.35
CA VAL A 109 2.33 -13.06 -5.42
C VAL A 109 1.06 -13.74 -4.94
N GLU A 110 0.57 -13.32 -3.78
CA GLU A 110 -0.51 -13.96 -3.02
C GLU A 110 -1.72 -13.02 -2.92
N PRO A 111 -2.66 -13.07 -3.88
CA PRO A 111 -3.88 -12.28 -3.78
C PRO A 111 -4.78 -12.73 -2.62
N LEU A 112 -4.99 -11.83 -1.66
CA LEU A 112 -6.01 -11.88 -0.61
C LEU A 112 -7.27 -11.17 -1.09
N VAL A 113 -8.39 -11.89 -1.16
CA VAL A 113 -9.66 -11.40 -1.72
C VAL A 113 -10.80 -11.59 -0.72
N LEU A 114 -11.61 -10.55 -0.51
CA LEU A 114 -12.89 -10.64 0.19
C LEU A 114 -13.82 -11.63 -0.51
N GLN A 115 -14.33 -12.60 0.24
CA GLN A 115 -15.30 -13.56 -0.28
C GLN A 115 -16.74 -13.01 -0.17
N PRO A 116 -17.62 -13.28 -1.14
CA PRO A 116 -19.00 -12.82 -1.09
C PRO A 116 -19.77 -13.51 0.04
N SER A 117 -20.71 -12.78 0.66
CA SER A 117 -21.53 -13.27 1.76
C SER A 117 -22.94 -12.68 1.73
N ASP A 118 -23.87 -13.36 2.37
CA ASP A 118 -25.21 -12.82 2.60
C ASP A 118 -25.23 -11.72 3.68
N SER A 119 -24.19 -11.62 4.51
CA SER A 119 -24.17 -10.73 5.69
C SER A 119 -23.57 -9.34 5.44
N TYR A 120 -22.80 -9.17 4.37
CA TYR A 120 -22.17 -7.90 3.99
C TYR A 120 -22.15 -7.71 2.47
N ALA A 121 -21.93 -6.48 2.03
CA ALA A 121 -21.54 -6.16 0.67
C ALA A 121 -20.02 -5.96 0.60
N ILE A 122 -19.41 -6.27 -0.54
CA ILE A 122 -17.98 -6.01 -0.78
C ILE A 122 -17.87 -4.69 -1.52
N ASP A 123 -16.94 -3.84 -1.08
CA ASP A 123 -16.45 -2.72 -1.86
C ASP A 123 -15.70 -3.24 -3.09
N PRO A 124 -16.23 -3.12 -4.33
CA PRO A 124 -15.62 -3.71 -5.51
C PRO A 124 -14.23 -3.21 -5.86
N PHE A 125 -13.70 -2.22 -5.15
CA PHE A 125 -12.35 -1.79 -5.46
C PHE A 125 -11.41 -1.66 -4.26
N ASN A 126 -11.90 -1.91 -3.05
CA ASN A 126 -11.06 -2.33 -1.92
C ASN A 126 -11.38 -3.79 -1.52
N SER A 127 -11.62 -4.64 -2.52
CA SER A 127 -11.99 -6.05 -2.35
C SER A 127 -10.81 -7.01 -2.31
N GLN A 128 -9.63 -6.54 -2.70
CA GLN A 128 -8.45 -7.38 -2.91
C GLN A 128 -7.19 -6.60 -2.57
N VAL A 129 -6.25 -7.30 -1.95
CA VAL A 129 -4.85 -6.91 -1.82
C VAL A 129 -4.00 -8.07 -2.32
N THR A 130 -3.00 -7.75 -3.11
CA THR A 130 -1.94 -8.66 -3.51
C THR A 130 -0.85 -8.61 -2.45
N ILE A 131 -0.37 -9.75 -1.96
CA ILE A 131 0.81 -9.75 -1.08
C ILE A 131 1.97 -10.30 -1.89
N SER A 132 2.98 -9.48 -2.09
CA SER A 132 4.22 -9.86 -2.75
C SER A 132 5.20 -10.32 -1.68
N ILE A 133 5.38 -11.63 -1.54
CA ILE A 133 6.36 -12.20 -0.62
C ILE A 133 7.69 -12.16 -1.33
N LEU A 134 8.52 -11.23 -0.89
CA LEU A 134 9.83 -11.04 -1.45
C LEU A 134 10.78 -12.06 -0.82
N ASP A 135 10.91 -13.23 -1.46
CA ASP A 135 12.04 -14.13 -1.26
C ASP A 135 13.07 -13.84 -2.35
N PHE A 136 14.18 -13.21 -1.97
CA PHE A 136 15.29 -13.02 -2.89
C PHE A 136 16.32 -14.11 -2.60
N PRO A 137 16.76 -14.88 -3.62
CA PRO A 137 17.76 -15.92 -3.43
C PRO A 137 18.99 -15.27 -2.84
N THR A 138 19.54 -15.78 -1.73
CA THR A 138 20.70 -15.24 -1.00
C THR A 138 21.68 -14.50 -1.92
N THR A 139 21.45 -13.19 -2.04
CA THR A 139 22.22 -12.31 -2.92
C THR A 139 23.49 -11.90 -2.17
N ALA A 140 24.48 -11.37 -2.89
CA ALA A 140 25.65 -10.81 -2.22
C ALA A 140 25.19 -9.68 -1.29
N THR A 141 25.52 -9.79 0.01
CA THR A 141 25.15 -8.77 0.99
C THR A 141 26.24 -7.71 1.07
N VAL A 142 25.83 -6.45 0.95
CA VAL A 142 26.66 -5.27 1.23
C VAL A 142 26.10 -4.61 2.48
N GLU A 143 26.84 -4.67 3.58
CA GLU A 143 26.39 -4.12 4.86
C GLU A 143 27.28 -2.94 5.28
N GLY A 144 26.63 -1.87 5.72
CA GLY A 144 27.25 -0.70 6.31
C GLY A 144 27.66 -0.91 7.76
N THR A 145 27.64 0.19 8.50
CA THR A 145 27.98 0.32 9.92
C THR A 145 26.95 1.24 10.56
N ALA A 146 26.95 1.38 11.88
CA ALA A 146 26.04 2.31 12.58
C ALA A 146 26.35 3.82 12.38
N GLY A 147 27.04 4.18 11.30
CA GLY A 147 27.32 5.57 10.98
C GLY A 147 27.49 5.74 9.49
N ARG A 148 27.31 6.98 9.03
CA ARG A 148 27.25 7.34 7.60
C ARG A 148 28.20 6.57 6.68
N ASN A 149 27.61 5.88 5.72
CA ASN A 149 28.25 5.08 4.70
C ASN A 149 27.92 5.56 3.28
N ILE A 150 28.72 5.08 2.34
CA ILE A 150 28.45 5.15 0.90
C ILE A 150 28.55 3.72 0.39
N LEU A 151 27.41 3.11 0.11
CA LEU A 151 27.27 1.73 -0.31
C LEU A 151 26.91 1.70 -1.80
N ASN A 152 27.63 0.90 -2.57
CA ASN A 152 27.43 0.77 -4.01
C ASN A 152 27.29 -0.71 -4.33
N GLY A 153 26.14 -1.08 -4.89
CA GLY A 153 25.91 -2.37 -5.53
C GLY A 153 26.63 -2.46 -6.88
N THR A 154 26.45 -3.60 -7.52
CA THR A 154 27.03 -3.91 -8.83
C THR A 154 25.94 -3.95 -9.89
N SER A 155 26.01 -4.87 -10.84
CA SER A 155 24.95 -5.09 -11.83
C SER A 155 24.23 -6.41 -11.57
N ALA A 156 24.44 -7.00 -10.39
CA ALA A 156 23.85 -8.25 -9.97
C ALA A 156 22.80 -7.95 -8.90
N ALA A 157 21.86 -8.86 -8.69
CA ALA A 157 20.94 -8.73 -7.57
C ALA A 157 21.72 -8.81 -6.24
N GLU A 158 21.54 -7.81 -5.38
CA GLU A 158 22.23 -7.60 -4.12
C GLU A 158 21.27 -7.26 -2.97
N PHE A 159 21.71 -7.51 -1.74
CA PHE A 159 21.05 -6.98 -0.56
C PHE A 159 21.97 -5.94 0.09
N ILE A 160 21.57 -4.68 0.06
CA ILE A 160 22.36 -3.57 0.59
C ILE A 160 21.67 -2.98 1.82
N LYS A 161 22.37 -2.96 2.95
CA LYS A 161 21.87 -2.44 4.23
C LYS A 161 22.75 -1.31 4.76
N GLY A 162 22.17 -0.13 5.01
CA GLY A 162 22.80 1.01 5.66
C GLY A 162 23.08 0.79 7.14
N LEU A 163 22.04 0.37 7.87
CA LEU A 163 21.96 0.25 9.34
C LEU A 163 21.61 1.60 9.98
N ASP A 164 22.33 2.02 11.01
CA ASP A 164 22.12 3.36 11.58
C ASP A 164 23.01 4.38 10.85
N GLY A 165 22.58 5.63 10.80
CA GLY A 165 23.33 6.74 10.21
C GLY A 165 22.72 7.19 8.89
N ASN A 166 23.16 8.36 8.40
CA ASN A 166 22.63 8.95 7.18
C ASN A 166 23.45 8.47 5.97
N ASP A 167 22.97 7.43 5.31
CA ASP A 167 23.69 6.67 4.31
C ASP A 167 23.39 7.13 2.88
N ILE A 168 24.28 6.74 1.96
CA ILE A 168 24.05 6.86 0.52
C ILE A 168 24.16 5.46 -0.06
N ILE A 169 23.07 4.95 -0.63
CA ILE A 169 22.96 3.61 -1.18
C ILE A 169 22.64 3.70 -2.67
N SER A 170 23.34 2.93 -3.51
CA SER A 170 23.09 2.87 -4.95
C SER A 170 23.11 1.43 -5.44
N GLY A 171 22.01 0.94 -6.04
CA GLY A 171 21.91 -0.43 -6.56
C GLY A 171 22.82 -0.70 -7.76
N ASN A 172 22.93 0.27 -8.68
CA ASN A 172 23.76 0.22 -9.90
C ASN A 172 23.37 -0.84 -10.96
N GLY A 173 22.34 -1.66 -10.71
CA GLY A 173 21.75 -2.59 -11.68
C GLY A 173 21.44 -3.95 -11.06
N GLY A 174 20.52 -4.69 -11.65
CA GLY A 174 20.04 -5.93 -11.05
C GLY A 174 18.81 -5.66 -10.19
N GLU A 175 18.11 -6.72 -9.79
CA GLU A 175 16.94 -6.58 -8.92
C GLU A 175 17.39 -6.60 -7.46
N ASP A 176 17.49 -5.43 -6.85
CA ASP A 176 18.10 -5.24 -5.53
C ASP A 176 17.07 -5.08 -4.41
N ILE A 177 17.52 -5.42 -3.19
CA ILE A 177 16.91 -4.95 -1.94
C ILE A 177 17.82 -3.88 -1.36
N LEU A 178 17.29 -2.67 -1.21
CA LEU A 178 18.02 -1.53 -0.67
C LEU A 178 17.33 -1.04 0.62
N GLU A 179 18.02 -1.16 1.76
CA GLU A 179 17.51 -0.75 3.07
C GLU A 179 18.39 0.32 3.70
N GLY A 180 17.81 1.50 3.97
CA GLY A 180 18.46 2.55 4.76
C GLY A 180 18.55 2.15 6.23
N ASN A 181 17.41 1.77 6.80
CA ASN A 181 17.15 1.47 8.21
C ASN A 181 16.95 2.72 9.08
N ALA A 182 17.94 3.26 9.77
CA ALA A 182 17.71 4.39 10.68
C ALA A 182 18.66 5.55 10.36
N GLY A 183 18.13 6.73 10.10
CA GLY A 183 18.91 7.89 9.64
C GLY A 183 18.17 8.59 8.51
N ASP A 184 18.66 9.76 8.10
CA ASP A 184 18.15 10.40 6.88
C ASP A 184 18.98 9.89 5.69
N ASP A 185 18.42 8.94 4.93
CA ASP A 185 19.14 8.18 3.90
C ASP A 185 18.87 8.70 2.48
N ILE A 186 19.81 8.44 1.57
CA ILE A 186 19.63 8.64 0.13
C ILE A 186 19.80 7.30 -0.56
N ILE A 187 18.73 6.77 -1.12
CA ILE A 187 18.72 5.44 -1.74
C ILE A 187 18.28 5.55 -3.19
N ALA A 188 19.09 5.02 -4.10
CA ALA A 188 18.80 5.00 -5.52
C ALA A 188 18.87 3.58 -6.09
N GLY A 189 17.77 3.15 -6.71
CA GLY A 189 17.67 1.97 -7.55
C GLY A 189 18.38 2.17 -8.89
N SER A 190 17.92 1.46 -9.91
CA SER A 190 18.57 1.34 -11.20
C SER A 190 17.56 1.44 -12.35
N SER A 191 17.75 0.69 -13.43
CA SER A 191 16.75 0.55 -14.50
C SER A 191 16.01 -0.80 -14.42
N SER A 192 16.24 -1.55 -13.35
CA SER A 192 15.66 -2.84 -13.04
C SER A 192 14.58 -2.65 -11.97
N ARG A 193 13.85 -3.71 -11.62
CA ARG A 193 12.90 -3.64 -10.52
C ARG A 193 13.66 -3.71 -9.19
N GLU A 194 13.43 -2.75 -8.30
CA GLU A 194 13.99 -2.77 -6.95
C GLU A 194 12.93 -2.76 -5.85
N PHE A 195 13.31 -3.30 -4.68
CA PHE A 195 12.65 -2.99 -3.42
C PHE A 195 13.52 -2.01 -2.63
N ILE A 196 12.95 -0.85 -2.32
CA ILE A 196 13.64 0.23 -1.61
C ILE A 196 12.87 0.57 -0.34
N ASN A 197 13.52 0.48 0.80
CA ASN A 197 12.97 0.82 2.11
C ASN A 197 13.89 1.84 2.81
N GLY A 198 13.39 3.06 2.99
CA GLY A 198 14.08 4.14 3.70
C GLY A 198 14.26 3.80 5.18
N GLY A 199 13.15 3.72 5.90
CA GLY A 199 13.13 3.27 7.29
C GLY A 199 12.73 4.39 8.25
N ILE A 200 13.56 4.66 9.25
CA ILE A 200 13.30 5.69 10.25
C ILE A 200 14.18 6.89 9.93
N GLY A 201 13.58 8.00 9.52
CA GLY A 201 14.27 9.26 9.23
C GLY A 201 13.64 9.92 8.01
N ASN A 202 14.15 11.08 7.61
CA ASN A 202 13.65 11.78 6.42
C ASN A 202 14.45 11.31 5.21
N ASP A 203 13.91 10.34 4.49
CA ASP A 203 14.65 9.64 3.45
C ASP A 203 14.41 10.25 2.07
N THR A 204 15.37 10.05 1.17
CA THR A 204 15.22 10.36 -0.26
C THR A 204 15.36 9.10 -1.08
N LEU A 205 14.27 8.66 -1.70
CA LEU A 205 14.19 7.42 -2.46
C LEU A 205 14.04 7.68 -3.95
N TYR A 206 14.83 7.01 -4.77
CA TYR A 206 14.75 7.05 -6.23
C TYR A 206 14.59 5.63 -6.78
N GLY A 207 13.41 5.27 -7.29
CA GLY A 207 13.21 4.02 -8.06
C GLY A 207 13.95 4.06 -9.40
N ASN A 208 13.99 5.25 -10.01
CA ASN A 208 14.59 5.53 -11.32
C ASN A 208 13.81 4.88 -12.47
N GLY A 209 13.98 3.60 -12.75
CA GLY A 209 13.11 2.94 -13.71
C GLY A 209 13.07 1.44 -13.50
N GLY A 210 11.95 0.83 -13.84
CA GLY A 210 11.63 -0.51 -13.34
C GLY A 210 10.18 -0.52 -12.90
N GLU A 211 9.71 -1.64 -12.37
CA GLU A 211 8.44 -1.68 -11.64
C GLU A 211 8.79 -1.77 -10.17
N ASP A 212 8.98 -0.62 -9.52
CA ASP A 212 9.65 -0.55 -8.22
C ASP A 212 8.67 -0.58 -7.05
N ILE A 213 9.16 -1.03 -5.90
CA ILE A 213 8.45 -0.91 -4.62
C ILE A 213 9.26 0.03 -3.72
N LEU A 214 8.69 1.19 -3.40
CA LEU A 214 9.32 2.25 -2.62
C LEU A 214 8.58 2.46 -1.30
N VAL A 215 9.25 2.27 -0.18
CA VAL A 215 8.69 2.39 1.18
C VAL A 215 9.47 3.43 1.99
N GLY A 216 8.84 4.53 2.37
CA GLY A 216 9.46 5.58 3.21
C GLY A 216 9.51 5.21 4.70
N LYS A 217 8.41 4.66 5.22
CA LYS A 217 8.16 4.31 6.63
C LYS A 217 7.92 5.52 7.53
N SER A 218 8.90 6.06 8.25
CA SER A 218 8.62 7.14 9.22
C SER A 218 9.59 8.31 9.09
N GLY A 219 9.05 9.50 8.91
CA GLY A 219 9.80 10.73 8.65
C GLY A 219 9.12 11.50 7.52
N ASN A 220 9.68 12.64 7.12
CA ASN A 220 9.14 13.38 5.97
C ASN A 220 9.97 12.99 4.73
N ASP A 221 9.45 12.07 3.95
CA ASP A 221 10.20 11.40 2.89
C ASP A 221 10.03 12.11 1.55
N LEU A 222 11.06 12.01 0.72
CA LEU A 222 11.09 12.49 -0.65
C LEU A 222 11.22 11.29 -1.59
N ILE A 223 10.14 10.92 -2.27
CA ILE A 223 10.08 9.71 -3.08
C ILE A 223 9.91 10.06 -4.55
N TYR A 224 10.77 9.51 -5.39
CA TYR A 224 10.68 9.56 -6.84
C TYR A 224 10.47 8.13 -7.37
N GLY A 225 9.28 7.84 -7.91
CA GLY A 225 8.95 6.57 -8.58
C GLY A 225 9.88 6.36 -9.77
N GLY A 226 9.66 7.15 -10.81
CA GLY A 226 10.54 7.15 -11.97
C GLY A 226 9.79 6.71 -13.21
N SER A 227 10.32 5.75 -13.97
CA SER A 227 9.63 5.18 -15.12
C SER A 227 9.23 3.73 -14.90
N GLY A 228 7.99 3.39 -15.18
CA GLY A 228 7.45 2.04 -15.03
C GLY A 228 6.28 2.06 -14.05
N SER A 229 5.70 0.92 -13.71
CA SER A 229 4.50 0.90 -12.85
C SER A 229 4.95 0.70 -11.41
N ASP A 230 4.98 1.79 -10.65
CA ASP A 230 5.59 1.79 -9.33
C ASP A 230 4.54 1.65 -8.22
N ARG A 231 4.99 1.05 -7.12
CA ARG A 231 4.24 0.97 -5.87
C ARG A 231 4.95 1.82 -4.81
N ILE A 232 4.26 2.83 -4.29
CA ILE A 232 4.81 3.77 -3.34
C ILE A 232 4.02 3.75 -2.03
N GLU A 233 4.69 3.56 -0.91
CA GLU A 233 4.15 3.67 0.45
C GLU A 233 5.01 4.64 1.27
N ALA A 234 4.56 5.89 1.42
CA ALA A 234 5.39 6.91 2.05
C ALA A 234 5.43 6.75 3.58
N GLY A 235 4.27 6.61 4.23
CA GLY A 235 4.20 6.11 5.61
C GLY A 235 3.75 7.17 6.61
N LEU A 236 4.56 7.47 7.63
CA LEU A 236 4.23 8.45 8.67
C LEU A 236 5.06 9.72 8.46
N GLY A 237 4.42 10.87 8.30
CA GLY A 237 5.09 12.17 8.16
C GLY A 237 4.48 12.96 7.03
N ASN A 238 5.09 14.10 6.68
CA ASN A 238 4.60 14.93 5.59
C ASN A 238 5.43 14.65 4.34
N ASP A 239 4.93 13.76 3.50
CA ASP A 239 5.74 13.18 2.44
C ASP A 239 5.60 13.94 1.12
N THR A 240 6.62 13.85 0.28
CA THR A 240 6.70 14.49 -1.03
C THR A 240 6.96 13.42 -2.09
N ILE A 241 5.95 13.12 -2.91
CA ILE A 241 5.97 11.98 -3.82
C ILE A 241 5.88 12.44 -5.27
N TYR A 242 6.85 12.07 -6.09
CA TYR A 242 6.86 12.26 -7.54
C TYR A 242 6.72 10.89 -8.22
N ALA A 243 5.51 10.54 -8.62
CA ALA A 243 5.23 9.26 -9.30
C ALA A 243 5.94 9.17 -10.65
N ASN A 244 5.97 10.29 -11.38
CA ASN A 244 6.53 10.42 -12.72
C ASN A 244 5.78 9.62 -13.79
N GLY A 245 6.36 8.59 -14.41
CA GLY A 245 5.78 7.95 -15.60
C GLY A 245 5.42 6.51 -15.35
N GLY A 246 4.14 6.15 -15.43
CA GLY A 246 3.75 4.82 -14.98
C GLY A 246 2.26 4.63 -14.79
N VAL A 247 1.89 3.42 -14.38
CA VAL A 247 0.61 3.16 -13.73
C VAL A 247 0.87 2.87 -12.26
N ASP A 248 0.85 3.93 -11.46
CA ASP A 248 1.37 3.86 -10.09
C ASP A 248 0.29 3.63 -9.05
N VAL A 249 0.63 2.91 -7.98
CA VAL A 249 -0.20 2.76 -6.79
C VAL A 249 0.49 3.47 -5.64
N ILE A 250 -0.16 4.46 -5.05
CA ILE A 250 0.48 5.35 -4.08
C ILE A 250 -0.33 5.39 -2.79
N ASN A 251 0.27 5.03 -1.67
CA ASN A 251 -0.26 5.32 -0.35
C ASN A 251 0.62 6.39 0.26
N SER A 252 0.08 7.60 0.40
CA SER A 252 0.83 8.72 0.98
C SER A 252 0.95 8.57 2.49
N GLY A 253 0.09 7.76 3.13
CA GLY A 253 0.18 7.49 4.55
C GLY A 253 -0.36 8.65 5.39
N ALA A 254 0.10 8.78 6.62
CA ALA A 254 -0.41 9.72 7.60
C ALA A 254 0.45 10.99 7.67
N GLY A 255 -0.18 12.14 7.43
CA GLY A 255 0.42 13.46 7.57
C GLY A 255 -0.16 14.40 6.54
N PHE A 256 0.57 15.46 6.21
CA PHE A 256 0.19 16.42 5.16
C PHE A 256 1.05 16.18 3.94
N ASP A 257 0.58 15.33 3.04
CA ASP A 257 1.41 14.85 1.94
C ASP A 257 1.24 15.69 0.69
N THR A 258 2.26 15.69 -0.17
CA THR A 258 2.18 16.27 -1.51
C THR A 258 2.56 15.24 -2.56
N VAL A 259 1.63 14.99 -3.50
CA VAL A 259 1.83 14.01 -4.58
C VAL A 259 1.80 14.71 -5.94
N TRP A 260 2.78 14.42 -6.80
CA TRP A 260 2.85 14.81 -8.21
C TRP A 260 2.78 13.57 -9.10
N LEU A 261 1.73 13.48 -9.92
CA LEU A 261 1.42 12.28 -10.71
C LEU A 261 2.22 12.14 -12.02
N GLY A 262 2.94 13.18 -12.47
CA GLY A 262 3.71 13.15 -13.72
C GLY A 262 2.90 13.01 -15.02
N ALA A 263 3.58 12.88 -16.17
CA ALA A 263 2.97 12.89 -17.50
C ALA A 263 2.78 11.47 -18.08
N GLY A 264 1.56 11.12 -18.53
CA GLY A 264 1.28 9.85 -19.23
C GLY A 264 0.34 8.83 -18.53
N GLN A 265 -0.41 9.27 -17.51
CA GLN A 265 -1.20 8.45 -16.57
C GLN A 265 -1.98 7.21 -17.08
N ALA A 266 -2.33 6.30 -16.14
CA ALA A 266 -3.57 5.52 -16.27
C ALA A 266 -4.43 5.31 -15.01
N THR A 267 -3.90 5.25 -13.78
CA THR A 267 -4.68 5.11 -12.53
C THR A 267 -3.75 5.35 -11.36
N VAL A 268 -4.08 6.25 -10.43
CA VAL A 268 -3.35 6.40 -9.16
C VAL A 268 -4.29 6.15 -8.02
N THR A 269 -4.31 4.92 -7.50
CA THR A 269 -5.07 4.61 -6.28
C THR A 269 -4.33 5.26 -5.12
N LEU A 270 -4.73 6.48 -4.78
CA LEU A 270 -4.27 7.16 -3.59
C LEU A 270 -5.07 6.66 -2.40
N LYS A 271 -4.38 6.37 -1.30
CA LYS A 271 -5.01 6.22 0.01
C LYS A 271 -4.43 7.31 0.90
N THR A 272 -5.19 8.40 1.03
CA THR A 272 -4.88 9.45 1.99
C THR A 272 -5.04 8.85 3.39
N GLY A 273 -4.00 8.85 4.21
CA GLY A 273 -4.12 8.53 5.62
C GLY A 273 -4.80 9.67 6.38
N THR A 274 -4.33 9.97 7.59
CA THR A 274 -4.87 11.07 8.39
C THR A 274 -4.13 12.37 8.09
N GLY A 275 -4.83 13.40 7.59
CA GLY A 275 -4.28 14.74 7.41
C GLY A 275 -4.90 15.48 6.23
N PHE A 276 -4.27 16.56 5.76
CA PHE A 276 -4.71 17.30 4.57
C PHE A 276 -3.68 17.19 3.44
N ASP A 277 -3.96 16.35 2.45
CA ASP A 277 -3.01 16.07 1.37
C ASP A 277 -3.24 16.99 0.16
N THR A 278 -2.19 17.18 -0.64
CA THR A 278 -2.20 17.99 -1.86
C THR A 278 -1.79 17.17 -3.06
N ILE A 279 -2.62 17.11 -4.09
CA ILE A 279 -2.33 16.34 -5.30
C ILE A 279 -2.20 17.27 -6.50
N ASN A 280 -1.17 17.04 -7.30
CA ASN A 280 -0.73 17.86 -8.42
C ASN A 280 -0.51 17.01 -9.68
N GLY A 281 -0.54 17.65 -10.85
CA GLY A 281 -0.11 17.05 -12.11
C GLY A 281 -1.20 16.26 -12.83
N PHE A 282 -2.47 16.67 -12.68
CA PHE A 282 -3.56 16.02 -13.42
C PHE A 282 -3.43 16.28 -14.91
N GLN A 283 -3.54 15.22 -15.72
CA GLN A 283 -3.66 15.31 -17.17
C GLN A 283 -5.01 14.76 -17.62
N SER A 284 -5.52 15.19 -18.78
CA SER A 284 -6.83 14.74 -19.26
C SER A 284 -6.82 13.22 -19.49
N GLY A 285 -7.56 12.48 -18.68
CA GLY A 285 -7.53 11.01 -18.67
C GLY A 285 -8.16 10.43 -17.40
N ALA A 286 -8.24 9.10 -17.33
CA ALA A 286 -8.94 8.38 -16.26
C ALA A 286 -8.12 8.28 -14.95
N THR A 287 -7.71 9.42 -14.36
CA THR A 287 -7.20 9.42 -12.98
C THR A 287 -8.30 8.94 -12.05
N ARG A 288 -8.08 7.86 -11.31
CA ARG A 288 -9.01 7.39 -10.27
C ARG A 288 -8.41 7.66 -8.91
N PHE A 289 -8.95 8.65 -8.21
CA PHE A 289 -8.57 8.98 -6.84
C PHE A 289 -9.43 8.20 -5.87
N ARG A 290 -8.84 7.67 -4.79
CA ARG A 290 -9.61 7.04 -3.73
C ARG A 290 -9.38 7.74 -2.41
N VAL A 291 -10.42 7.78 -1.59
CA VAL A 291 -10.33 8.43 -0.29
C VAL A 291 -10.98 7.58 0.78
N GLY A 292 -10.29 7.49 1.92
CA GLY A 292 -10.88 6.97 3.15
C GLY A 292 -11.88 7.96 3.76
N SER A 293 -11.67 9.26 3.56
CA SER A 293 -12.57 10.33 3.98
C SER A 293 -12.71 11.42 2.93
N LEU A 294 -13.91 11.97 2.78
CA LEU A 294 -14.17 13.14 1.94
C LEU A 294 -13.55 14.44 2.50
N SER A 295 -13.07 14.44 3.74
CA SER A 295 -12.32 15.55 4.33
C SER A 295 -10.83 15.24 4.31
N GLY A 296 -9.98 16.22 3.97
CA GLY A 296 -8.53 16.05 4.12
C GLY A 296 -7.73 15.95 2.82
N PHE A 297 -8.23 16.47 1.70
CA PHE A 297 -7.41 16.59 0.49
C PHE A 297 -7.76 17.84 -0.32
N SER A 298 -6.80 18.30 -1.11
CA SER A 298 -6.94 19.40 -2.06
C SER A 298 -6.30 19.05 -3.40
N PHE A 299 -6.87 19.59 -4.48
CA PHE A 299 -6.27 19.53 -5.81
C PHE A 299 -5.66 20.89 -6.13
N ALA A 300 -4.37 20.92 -6.39
CA ALA A 300 -3.63 22.16 -6.65
C ALA A 300 -3.79 22.67 -8.09
N ASP A 301 -4.17 21.79 -9.03
CA ASP A 301 -4.38 22.09 -10.44
C ASP A 301 -5.72 21.53 -10.97
N SER A 302 -6.00 21.77 -12.25
CA SER A 302 -7.26 21.36 -12.89
C SER A 302 -7.35 19.85 -13.02
N ALA A 303 -8.04 19.19 -12.08
CA ALA A 303 -8.30 17.76 -12.10
C ALA A 303 -9.39 17.32 -13.11
N GLN A 304 -9.59 18.06 -14.21
CA GLN A 304 -10.68 17.81 -15.15
C GLN A 304 -10.63 16.37 -15.72
N GLY A 305 -11.70 15.61 -15.50
CA GLY A 305 -11.83 14.21 -15.91
C GLY A 305 -11.45 13.19 -14.83
N ALA A 306 -10.85 13.62 -13.70
CA ALA A 306 -10.56 12.74 -12.59
C ALA A 306 -11.84 12.21 -11.95
N GLN A 307 -11.81 10.94 -11.56
CA GLN A 307 -12.87 10.23 -10.87
C GLN A 307 -12.49 10.08 -9.40
N ILE A 308 -13.33 10.55 -8.49
CA ILE A 308 -13.13 10.43 -7.04
C ILE A 308 -14.02 9.30 -6.53
N PHE A 309 -13.41 8.34 -5.84
CA PHE A 309 -14.09 7.21 -5.24
C PHE A 309 -13.95 7.25 -3.71
N GLN A 310 -15.03 6.94 -2.99
CA GLN A 310 -14.95 6.57 -1.58
C GLN A 310 -15.32 5.11 -1.50
N GLY A 311 -14.33 4.28 -1.15
CA GLY A 311 -14.41 2.85 -1.39
C GLY A 311 -14.67 2.56 -2.86
N SER A 312 -15.89 2.14 -3.17
CA SER A 312 -16.35 1.85 -4.52
C SER A 312 -17.22 2.88 -5.20
N ASP A 313 -17.75 3.82 -4.45
CA ASP A 313 -18.74 4.72 -5.01
C ASP A 313 -18.03 5.84 -5.75
N LEU A 314 -18.33 6.01 -7.04
CA LEU A 314 -17.93 7.20 -7.77
C LEU A 314 -18.67 8.40 -7.16
N LEU A 315 -17.97 9.16 -6.33
CA LEU A 315 -18.50 10.34 -5.67
C LEU A 315 -18.63 11.51 -6.64
N ALA A 316 -17.64 11.69 -7.50
CA ALA A 316 -17.60 12.79 -8.45
C ALA A 316 -16.72 12.46 -9.65
N THR A 317 -17.14 12.93 -10.83
CA THR A 317 -16.24 13.19 -11.95
C THR A 317 -15.98 14.69 -11.99
N VAL A 318 -14.72 15.10 -11.86
CA VAL A 318 -14.36 16.51 -11.82
C VAL A 318 -14.59 17.11 -13.22
N SER A 319 -15.70 17.85 -13.40
CA SER A 319 -16.11 18.34 -14.71
C SER A 319 -15.45 19.65 -15.11
N GLN A 320 -15.29 20.60 -14.17
CA GLN A 320 -14.39 21.77 -14.19
C GLN A 320 -14.40 22.44 -12.81
N ILE A 321 -13.29 22.43 -12.06
CA ILE A 321 -13.10 23.30 -10.90
C ILE A 321 -11.64 23.78 -10.89
N SER A 322 -11.42 25.09 -10.85
CA SER A 322 -10.13 25.69 -10.49
C SER A 322 -9.86 25.47 -9.00
N ALA A 323 -8.60 25.29 -8.61
CA ALA A 323 -8.03 24.94 -7.29
C ALA A 323 -8.69 25.50 -6.00
N ASP A 324 -9.56 26.52 -6.11
CA ASP A 324 -10.13 27.30 -5.00
C ASP A 324 -11.54 26.88 -4.52
N GLN A 325 -12.16 25.81 -5.03
CA GLN A 325 -13.58 25.51 -4.72
C GLN A 325 -13.89 24.16 -4.06
N LEU A 326 -12.93 23.25 -3.81
CA LEU A 326 -13.28 21.97 -3.18
C LEU A 326 -13.52 22.05 -1.66
N SER A 327 -12.86 22.98 -0.95
CA SER A 327 -13.07 23.14 0.51
C SER A 327 -14.48 23.65 0.87
N ASN A 328 -15.13 24.38 -0.05
CA ASN A 328 -16.47 24.93 0.16
C ASN A 328 -17.60 24.07 -0.47
N HIS A 329 -17.34 23.27 -1.50
CA HIS A 329 -18.38 22.52 -2.19
C HIS A 329 -18.78 21.19 -1.52
N LEU A 330 -17.92 20.61 -0.68
CA LEU A 330 -18.26 19.38 0.07
C LEU A 330 -19.17 19.65 1.29
N SER A 331 -19.42 20.91 1.64
CA SER A 331 -20.37 21.29 2.70
C SER A 331 -21.76 21.68 2.20
N SER A 332 -21.98 21.83 0.89
CA SER A 332 -23.21 22.51 0.42
C SER A 332 -23.92 21.95 -0.83
N THR A 333 -23.41 20.94 -1.54
CA THR A 333 -24.20 20.37 -2.66
C THR A 333 -23.94 18.88 -2.90
N PHE A 334 -24.61 18.02 -2.13
CA PHE A 334 -25.06 16.72 -2.63
C PHE A 334 -26.59 16.80 -2.74
N VAL A 335 -27.10 16.97 -3.96
CA VAL A 335 -28.50 16.62 -4.24
C VAL A 335 -28.47 15.17 -4.72
N VAL A 336 -29.08 14.30 -3.91
CA VAL A 336 -29.41 12.90 -4.22
C VAL A 336 -30.20 12.80 -5.51
#